data_AF-A0A5N7A2H9-F1
#
_entry.id   AF-A0A5N7A2H9-F1
#
_cell.length_a   1.000
_cell.length_b   1.000
_cell.length_c   1.000
_cell.angle_alpha   90.00
_cell.angle_beta   90.00
_cell.angle_gamma   90.00
#
_symmetry.space_group_name_H-M   'P 1'
#
loop_
_entity.id
_entity.type
_entity.pdbx_description
1 polymer ?
#
loop_
_entity_poly.entity_id
_entity_poly.type
_entity_poly.pdbx_seq_one_letter_code
_entity_poly.pdbx_strand_id
1 'polypeptide(L)'
;MKYMVDWHPEHRVPIVDGKFKNPNTGEIEEAGAIACCSGPPSVHTIWVNLNLGSSFRICGADFCATIDEVLLAIAEHVKQKAYTIESINGSLYSMTVVCWTSKSQGEMCEYFNQMHRDLGKDVWVSPEDEAKFRSFVEEERMKDNPRF
;
A
#
# COMPACT_ATOMS: atom_id res chain seq x y z
N MET A 1 16.77 -2.06 -5.95
CA MET A 1 16.57 -1.39 -4.65
C MET A 1 15.52 -0.32 -4.85
N LYS A 2 14.31 -0.51 -4.32
CA LYS A 2 13.24 0.50 -4.30
C LYS A 2 13.53 1.42 -3.11
N TYR A 3 13.81 2.68 -3.40
CA TYR A 3 14.02 3.68 -2.37
C TYR A 3 12.66 4.16 -1.86
N MET A 4 12.52 4.27 -0.54
CA MET A 4 11.41 4.99 0.07
C MET A 4 11.57 6.46 -0.28
N VAL A 5 10.64 6.99 -1.06
CA VAL A 5 10.59 8.42 -1.38
C VAL A 5 9.69 9.04 -0.32
N ASP A 6 10.18 10.08 0.35
CA ASP A 6 9.36 10.81 1.32
C ASP A 6 8.12 11.39 0.63
N TRP A 7 7.00 11.45 1.33
CA TRP A 7 5.73 11.87 0.74
C TRP A 7 5.18 13.13 1.40
N HIS A 8 4.76 14.11 0.59
CA HIS A 8 4.11 15.31 1.09
C HIS A 8 2.64 15.02 1.41
N PRO A 9 2.19 15.05 2.68
CA PRO A 9 0.86 14.59 3.07
C PRO A 9 -0.28 15.48 2.51
N GLU A 10 -0.07 16.79 2.47
CA GLU A 10 -1.09 17.74 1.99
C GLU A 10 -1.21 17.75 0.47
N HIS A 11 -0.09 17.93 -0.23
CA HIS A 11 -0.04 18.00 -1.69
C HIS A 11 -0.06 16.64 -2.40
N ARG A 12 0.10 15.54 -1.66
CA ARG A 12 0.06 14.16 -2.16
C ARG A 12 0.99 13.94 -3.35
N VAL A 13 2.26 14.28 -3.14
CA VAL A 13 3.32 14.19 -4.15
C VAL A 13 4.62 13.72 -3.52
N PRO A 14 5.52 13.09 -4.30
CA PRO A 14 6.82 12.67 -3.80
C PRO A 14 7.70 13.86 -3.47
N ILE A 15 8.49 13.71 -2.41
CA ILE A 15 9.56 14.61 -1.97
C ILE A 15 10.89 14.00 -2.42
N VAL A 16 11.65 14.76 -3.20
CA VAL A 16 12.98 14.39 -3.70
C VAL A 16 13.94 15.49 -3.26
N ASP A 17 15.01 15.11 -2.56
CA ASP A 17 16.02 16.05 -2.02
C ASP A 17 15.40 17.18 -1.16
N GLY A 18 14.38 16.86 -0.36
CA GLY A 18 13.68 17.82 0.49
C GLY A 18 12.68 18.73 -0.25
N LYS A 19 12.45 18.51 -1.55
CA LYS A 19 11.58 19.34 -2.39
C LYS A 19 10.47 18.53 -3.05
N PHE A 20 9.35 19.16 -3.36
CA PHE A 20 8.27 18.55 -4.11
C PHE A 20 7.72 19.50 -5.18
N LYS A 21 7.02 18.96 -6.18
CA LYS A 21 6.31 19.78 -7.18
C LYS A 21 4.87 20.01 -6.71
N ASN A 22 4.50 21.25 -6.42
CA ASN A 22 3.14 21.57 -5.99
C ASN A 22 2.17 21.38 -7.19
N PRO A 23 1.15 20.52 -7.09
CA PRO A 23 0.24 20.25 -8.19
C PRO A 23 -0.69 21.43 -8.51
N ASN A 24 -0.89 22.36 -7.58
CA ASN A 24 -1.78 23.51 -7.75
C ASN A 24 -1.09 24.69 -8.45
N THR A 25 0.20 24.90 -8.20
CA THR A 25 0.99 26.01 -8.75
C THR A 25 1.91 25.55 -9.88
N GLY A 26 2.31 24.28 -9.89
CA GLY A 26 3.28 23.71 -10.80
C GLY A 26 4.74 23.99 -10.43
N GLU A 27 4.98 24.76 -9.35
CA GLU A 27 6.31 25.15 -8.89
C GLU A 27 6.96 24.07 -8.01
N ILE A 28 8.29 24.17 -7.86
CA ILE A 28 9.05 23.31 -6.95
C ILE A 28 9.16 24.04 -5.60
N GLU A 29 8.66 23.40 -4.55
CA GLU A 29 8.58 23.95 -3.20
C GLU A 29 9.38 23.09 -2.21
N GLU A 30 9.89 23.72 -1.14
CA GLU A 30 10.57 23.01 -0.05
C GLU A 30 9.54 22.29 0.82
N ALA A 31 9.79 21.01 1.15
CA ALA A 31 8.90 20.21 1.99
C ALA A 31 8.97 20.61 3.47
N GLY A 32 10.03 21.30 3.91
CA GLY A 32 10.20 21.70 5.30
C GLY A 32 10.30 20.54 6.29
N ALA A 33 10.05 20.81 7.58
CA ALA A 33 10.09 19.81 8.65
C ALA A 33 8.75 19.08 8.83
N ILE A 34 8.08 18.74 7.73
CA ILE A 34 6.81 18.00 7.78
C ILE A 34 7.11 16.55 8.18
N ALA A 35 6.22 15.94 8.97
CA ALA A 35 6.28 14.51 9.23
C ALA A 35 6.08 13.74 7.91
N CYS A 36 7.19 13.43 7.24
CA CYS A 36 7.20 12.64 6.03
C CYS A 36 6.76 11.22 6.37
N CYS A 37 5.76 10.70 5.65
CA CYS A 37 5.54 9.26 5.63
C CYS A 37 6.61 8.67 4.72
N SER A 38 7.54 7.91 5.29
CA SER A 38 8.52 7.19 4.50
C SER A 38 7.82 5.99 3.85
N GLY A 39 7.77 5.97 2.51
CA GLY A 39 7.19 4.89 1.73
C GLY A 39 7.02 5.33 0.27
N PRO A 40 7.27 4.47 -0.73
CA PRO A 40 6.84 4.79 -2.09
C PRO A 40 5.32 5.10 -2.09
N PRO A 41 4.79 5.90 -3.03
CA PRO A 41 3.36 6.15 -3.10
C PRO A 41 2.60 4.83 -3.01
N SER A 42 1.91 4.61 -1.90
CA SER A 42 1.26 3.34 -1.66
C SER A 42 0.05 3.27 -2.58
N VAL A 43 -0.03 2.20 -3.38
CA VAL A 43 -1.21 1.97 -4.19
C VAL A 43 -2.25 1.31 -3.30
N HIS A 44 -3.28 2.07 -2.97
CA HIS A 44 -4.41 1.57 -2.19
C HIS A 44 -5.30 0.72 -3.08
N THR A 45 -5.34 -0.58 -2.83
CA THR A 45 -6.13 -1.52 -3.62
C THR A 45 -7.28 -2.11 -2.83
N ILE A 46 -8.48 -2.04 -3.39
CA ILE A 46 -9.70 -2.63 -2.82
C ILE A 46 -10.18 -3.75 -3.72
N TRP A 47 -10.43 -4.92 -3.14
CA TRP A 47 -11.16 -6.01 -3.78
C TRP A 47 -12.59 -6.06 -3.28
N VAL A 48 -13.54 -6.16 -4.20
CA VAL A 48 -14.97 -6.33 -3.93
C VAL A 48 -15.43 -7.63 -4.57
N ASN A 49 -15.84 -8.60 -3.76
CA ASN A 49 -16.32 -9.90 -4.23
C ASN A 49 -17.83 -9.88 -4.45
N LEU A 50 -18.27 -10.18 -5.67
CA LEU A 50 -19.69 -10.26 -6.04
C LEU A 50 -20.36 -11.56 -5.57
N ASN A 51 -19.58 -12.58 -5.17
CA ASN A 51 -20.15 -13.83 -4.69
C ASN A 51 -20.72 -13.68 -3.27
N LEU A 52 -22.05 -13.50 -3.20
CA LEU A 52 -22.80 -13.43 -1.94
C LEU A 52 -22.75 -14.71 -1.09
N GLY A 53 -22.26 -15.84 -1.60
CA GLY A 53 -22.06 -17.06 -0.81
C GLY A 53 -20.72 -17.13 -0.05
N SER A 54 -19.73 -16.33 -0.44
CA SER A 54 -18.38 -16.37 0.17
C SER A 54 -18.30 -15.57 1.48
N SER A 55 -17.43 -15.96 2.41
CA SER A 55 -17.07 -15.14 3.58
C SER A 55 -16.16 -13.96 3.23
N PHE A 56 -15.50 -13.99 2.08
CA PHE A 56 -14.75 -12.87 1.54
C PHE A 56 -15.69 -11.92 0.80
N ARG A 57 -15.88 -10.71 1.34
CA ARG A 57 -16.76 -9.66 0.77
C ARG A 57 -15.96 -8.52 0.18
N ILE A 58 -15.18 -7.87 1.02
CA ILE A 58 -14.38 -6.71 0.68
C ILE A 58 -13.06 -6.81 1.45
N CYS A 59 -11.95 -6.45 0.81
CA CYS A 59 -10.66 -6.27 1.48
C CYS A 59 -9.93 -5.10 0.83
N GLY A 60 -9.31 -4.26 1.66
CA GLY A 60 -8.40 -3.22 1.23
C GLY A 60 -6.98 -3.55 1.69
N ALA A 61 -5.98 -3.22 0.87
CA ALA A 61 -4.57 -3.32 1.22
C ALA A 61 -3.77 -2.21 0.52
N ASP A 62 -2.68 -1.79 1.16
CA ASP A 62 -1.80 -0.73 0.67
C ASP A 62 -0.46 -1.31 0.25
N PHE A 63 -0.08 -1.16 -1.01
CA PHE A 63 1.17 -1.73 -1.52
C PHE A 63 2.21 -0.66 -1.77
N CYS A 64 3.40 -0.85 -1.19
CA CYS A 64 4.59 -0.05 -1.47
C CYS A 64 5.20 -0.40 -2.84
N ALA A 65 4.44 -0.21 -3.90
CA ALA A 65 4.77 -0.58 -5.26
C ALA A 65 4.09 0.35 -6.28
N THR A 66 4.58 0.37 -7.51
CA THR A 66 3.93 1.11 -8.60
C THR A 66 2.62 0.45 -9.02
N ILE A 67 1.72 1.23 -9.65
CA ILE A 67 0.45 0.70 -10.15
C ILE A 67 0.63 -0.47 -11.12
N ASP A 68 1.67 -0.43 -11.97
CA ASP A 68 1.99 -1.48 -12.93
C ASP A 68 2.37 -2.80 -12.22
N GLU A 69 3.17 -2.70 -11.16
CA GLU A 69 3.57 -3.86 -10.36
C GLU A 69 2.37 -4.48 -9.62
N VAL A 70 1.49 -3.65 -9.07
CA VAL A 70 0.26 -4.12 -8.40
C VAL A 70 -0.67 -4.78 -9.42
N LEU A 71 -0.82 -4.21 -10.62
CA LEU A 71 -1.63 -4.79 -11.70
C LEU A 71 -1.08 -6.14 -12.16
N LEU A 72 0.24 -6.28 -12.31
CA LEU A 72 0.89 -7.55 -12.66
C LEU A 72 0.68 -8.61 -11.57
N ALA A 73 0.79 -8.24 -10.30
CA ALA A 73 0.54 -9.16 -9.19
C ALA A 73 -0.94 -9.61 -9.13
N ILE A 74 -1.89 -8.71 -9.40
CA ILE A 74 -3.30 -9.06 -9.57
C ILE A 74 -3.49 -10.04 -10.73
N ALA A 75 -2.85 -9.79 -11.88
CA ALA A 75 -2.94 -10.69 -13.03
C ALA A 75 -2.40 -12.10 -12.70
N GLU A 76 -1.35 -12.20 -11.88
CA GLU A 76 -0.83 -13.48 -11.40
C GLU A 76 -1.83 -14.18 -10.47
N HIS A 77 -2.53 -13.47 -9.58
CA HIS A 77 -3.63 -14.06 -8.78
C HIS A 77 -4.74 -14.65 -9.66
N VAL A 78 -5.12 -13.96 -10.74
CA VAL A 78 -6.13 -14.46 -11.70
C VAL A 78 -5.62 -15.71 -12.41
N LYS A 79 -4.36 -15.72 -12.85
CA LYS A 79 -3.73 -16.89 -13.47
C LYS A 79 -3.70 -18.10 -12.54
N GLN A 80 -3.48 -17.87 -11.25
CA GLN A 80 -3.55 -18.88 -10.18
C GLN A 80 -4.97 -19.29 -9.79
N LYS A 81 -6.00 -18.73 -10.45
CA LYS A 81 -7.42 -18.97 -10.20
C LYS A 81 -7.83 -18.63 -8.76
N ALA A 82 -7.18 -17.64 -8.14
CA ALA A 82 -7.61 -17.12 -6.84
C ALA A 82 -9.00 -16.47 -6.94
N TYR A 83 -9.23 -15.73 -8.02
CA TYR A 83 -10.50 -15.09 -8.36
C TYR A 83 -10.56 -14.78 -9.86
N THR A 84 -11.75 -14.46 -10.33
CA THR A 84 -12.00 -13.91 -11.67
C THR A 84 -12.29 -12.43 -11.56
N ILE A 85 -11.77 -11.61 -12.50
CA ILE A 85 -12.03 -10.17 -12.52
C ILE A 85 -13.28 -9.92 -13.35
N GLU A 86 -14.23 -9.20 -12.76
CA GLU A 86 -15.43 -8.71 -13.44
C GLU A 86 -15.22 -7.28 -13.94
N SER A 87 -14.55 -6.45 -13.13
CA SER A 87 -14.17 -5.09 -13.50
C SER A 87 -12.94 -4.66 -12.72
N ILE A 88 -12.10 -3.84 -13.35
CA ILE A 88 -10.98 -3.18 -12.69
C ILE A 88 -11.03 -1.69 -13.02
N ASN A 89 -10.93 -0.86 -11.99
CA ASN A 89 -10.81 0.59 -12.13
C ASN A 89 -9.56 1.04 -11.40
N GLY A 90 -8.79 1.96 -11.97
CA GLY A 90 -7.52 2.37 -11.40
C GLY A 90 -7.16 3.81 -11.69
N SER A 91 -6.40 4.38 -10.79
CA SER A 91 -5.67 5.64 -10.89
C SER A 91 -4.21 5.38 -10.50
N LEU A 92 -3.36 6.41 -10.55
CA LEU A 92 -1.95 6.28 -10.19
C LEU A 92 -1.69 5.76 -8.76
N TYR A 93 -2.65 5.96 -7.85
CA TYR A 93 -2.48 5.65 -6.42
C TYR A 93 -3.58 4.78 -5.84
N SER A 94 -4.55 4.36 -6.63
CA SER A 94 -5.63 3.53 -6.14
C SER A 94 -6.19 2.63 -7.22
N MET A 95 -6.56 1.42 -6.83
CA MET A 95 -7.17 0.44 -7.70
C MET A 95 -8.34 -0.25 -7.01
N THR A 96 -9.43 -0.44 -7.74
CA THR A 96 -10.60 -1.19 -7.29
C THR A 96 -10.80 -2.37 -8.22
N VAL A 97 -10.73 -3.57 -7.65
CA VAL A 97 -10.92 -4.85 -8.34
C VAL A 97 -12.26 -5.42 -7.93
N VAL A 98 -13.24 -5.37 -8.83
CA VAL A 98 -14.48 -6.11 -8.68
C VAL A 98 -14.24 -7.52 -9.20
N CYS A 99 -14.45 -8.51 -8.35
CA CYS A 99 -14.09 -9.89 -8.63
C CYS A 99 -15.20 -10.85 -8.23
N TRP A 100 -15.08 -12.08 -8.71
CA TRP A 100 -15.88 -13.20 -8.27
C TRP A 100 -14.96 -14.33 -7.80
N THR A 101 -15.20 -14.84 -6.58
CA THR A 101 -14.54 -16.04 -6.05
C THR A 101 -15.37 -16.73 -4.99
N SER A 102 -15.25 -18.06 -4.91
CA SER A 102 -15.81 -18.88 -3.81
C SER A 102 -14.84 -19.08 -2.65
N LYS A 103 -13.60 -18.57 -2.76
CA LYS A 103 -12.60 -18.67 -1.69
C LYS A 103 -13.05 -17.93 -0.44
N SER A 104 -12.65 -18.46 0.71
CA SER A 104 -12.88 -17.85 2.01
C SER A 104 -11.97 -16.63 2.23
N GLN A 105 -12.31 -15.80 3.22
CA GLN A 105 -11.46 -14.67 3.62
C GLN A 105 -10.04 -15.10 4.02
N GLY A 106 -9.90 -16.22 4.74
CA GLY A 106 -8.59 -16.74 5.16
C GLY A 106 -7.68 -17.09 3.98
N GLU A 107 -8.21 -17.81 3.00
CA GLU A 107 -7.47 -18.13 1.77
C GLU A 107 -7.07 -16.86 1.00
N MET A 108 -7.97 -15.89 0.90
CA MET A 108 -7.69 -14.63 0.22
C MET A 108 -6.62 -13.80 0.93
N CYS A 109 -6.63 -13.79 2.27
CA CYS A 109 -5.59 -13.15 3.07
C CYS A 109 -4.19 -13.74 2.79
N GLU A 110 -4.08 -15.04 2.52
CA GLU A 110 -2.79 -15.65 2.16
C GLU A 110 -2.25 -15.10 0.83
N TYR A 111 -3.11 -14.95 -0.18
CA TYR A 111 -2.72 -14.31 -1.45
C TYR A 111 -2.26 -12.85 -1.24
N PHE A 112 -3.02 -12.06 -0.46
CA PHE A 112 -2.65 -10.67 -0.20
C PHE A 112 -1.36 -10.53 0.61
N ASN A 113 -1.16 -11.38 1.61
CA ASN A 113 0.07 -11.42 2.40
C ASN A 113 1.28 -11.83 1.54
N GLN A 114 1.09 -12.77 0.61
CA GLN A 114 2.13 -13.16 -0.33
C GLN A 114 2.47 -12.01 -1.28
N MET A 115 1.46 -11.35 -1.84
CA MET A 115 1.62 -10.16 -2.69
C MET A 115 2.36 -9.03 -1.96
N HIS A 116 2.04 -8.79 -0.68
CA HIS A 116 2.77 -7.83 0.16
C HIS A 116 4.26 -8.15 0.28
N ARG A 117 4.60 -9.42 0.53
CA ARG A 117 6.00 -9.86 0.61
C ARG A 117 6.71 -9.70 -0.74
N ASP A 118 6.07 -10.10 -1.82
CA ASP A 118 6.68 -10.09 -3.16
C ASP A 118 6.90 -8.68 -3.69
N LEU A 119 5.98 -7.76 -3.40
CA LEU A 119 6.09 -6.36 -3.80
C LEU A 119 7.03 -5.57 -2.87
N GLY A 120 7.12 -5.97 -1.60
CA GLY A 120 7.93 -5.34 -0.56
C GLY A 120 9.39 -5.81 -0.49
N LYS A 121 9.76 -6.94 -1.12
CA LYS A 121 11.09 -7.56 -1.00
C LYS A 121 12.28 -6.67 -1.38
N ASP A 122 12.07 -5.72 -2.29
CA ASP A 122 13.11 -4.83 -2.81
C ASP A 122 13.07 -3.45 -2.15
N VAL A 123 12.15 -3.20 -1.21
CA VAL A 123 12.02 -1.94 -0.47
C VAL A 123 13.17 -1.84 0.52
N TRP A 124 14.03 -0.85 0.31
CA TRP A 124 15.08 -0.53 1.25
C TRP A 124 14.56 0.45 2.29
N VAL A 125 14.62 0.03 3.56
CA VAL A 125 14.42 0.89 4.72
C VAL A 125 15.81 1.23 5.25
N SER A 126 16.10 2.51 5.53
CA SER A 126 17.37 2.85 6.17
C SER A 126 17.38 2.29 7.61
N PRO A 127 18.55 1.90 8.15
CA PRO A 127 18.64 1.43 9.54
C PRO A 127 18.12 2.46 10.56
N GLU A 128 18.25 3.76 10.25
CA GLU A 128 17.77 4.85 11.10
C GLU A 128 16.24 4.92 11.11
N ASP A 129 15.60 4.75 9.94
CA ASP A 129 14.15 4.79 9.82
C ASP A 129 13.50 3.51 10.37
N GLU A 130 14.16 2.36 10.24
CA GLU A 130 13.73 1.13 10.90
C GLU A 130 13.76 1.27 12.43
N ALA A 131 14.80 1.91 12.99
CA ALA A 131 14.90 2.17 14.42
C ALA A 131 13.84 3.16 14.92
N LYS A 132 13.54 4.22 14.15
CA LYS A 132 12.45 5.17 14.44
C LYS A 132 11.08 4.50 14.40
N PHE A 133 10.82 3.65 13.41
CA PHE A 133 9.56 2.92 13.32
C PHE A 133 9.37 1.94 14.49
N ARG A 134 10.42 1.20 14.86
CA ARG A 134 10.39 0.27 16.00
C ARG A 134 10.10 0.99 17.32
N SER A 135 10.77 2.11 17.57
CA SER A 135 10.54 2.92 18.77
C SER A 135 9.11 3.48 18.83
N PHE A 136 8.58 3.98 17.70
CA PHE A 136 7.18 4.41 17.61
C PHE A 136 6.19 3.27 17.92
N VAL A 137 6.37 2.08 17.33
CA VAL A 137 5.50 0.93 17.57
C VAL A 137 5.55 0.47 19.03
N GLU A 138 6.72 0.51 19.67
CA GLU A 138 6.85 0.22 21.09
C GLU A 138 6.13 1.25 21.97
N GLU A 139 6.24 2.54 21.66
CA GLU A 139 5.52 3.60 22.36
C GLU A 139 3.99 3.48 22.22
N GLU A 140 3.49 3.18 21.03
CA GLU A 140 2.04 2.99 20.81
C GLU A 140 1.52 1.73 21.50
N ARG A 141 2.29 0.63 21.51
CA ARG A 141 1.92 -0.58 22.28
C ARG A 141 1.89 -0.35 23.79
N MET A 142 2.73 0.56 24.31
CA MET A 142 2.70 0.96 25.72
C MET A 142 1.46 1.80 26.05
N LYS A 143 0.97 2.62 25.11
CA LYS A 143 -0.26 3.42 25.28
C LYS A 143 -1.53 2.57 25.27
N ASP A 144 -1.57 1.51 24.45
CA ASP A 144 -2.73 0.61 24.34
C ASP A 144 -2.84 -0.42 25.49
N ASN A 145 -1.84 -0.52 26.37
CA ASN A 145 -1.86 -1.46 27.49
C ASN A 145 -1.35 -0.79 28.80
N PRO A 146 -2.19 -0.02 29.51
CA PRO A 146 -1.83 0.73 30.71
C PRO A 146 -1.75 -0.17 31.96
N ARG A 147 -1.00 -1.27 31.88
CA ARG A 147 -0.55 -2.02 33.05
C ARG A 147 0.96 -1.89 33.19
N PHE A 148 1.41 -0.64 33.21
CA PHE A 148 2.15 -0.04 34.31
C PHE A 148 1.65 1.40 34.51
#